data_AF-A0A7C7V814-F1
#
_entry.id   AF-A0A7C7V814-F1
#
_cell.length_a   1.000
_cell.length_b   1.000
_cell.length_c   1.000
_cell.angle_alpha   90.00
_cell.angle_beta   90.00
_cell.angle_gamma   90.00
#
_symmetry.space_group_name_H-M   'P 1'
#
loop_
_entity.id
_entity.type
_entity.pdbx_description
1 polymer ?
#
loop_
_entity_poly.entity_id
_entity_poly.type
_entity_poly.pdbx_seq_one_letter_code
_entity_poly.pdbx_strand_id
1 'polypeptide(L)'
;MSKKRKRRRLTAPSPQARLPDPTLDPPGTHPEPYEIEFGRDGKPVYVAGPYHPPWFVDEVLSTLERTAPGSYHFVVPLAEDDLPEDLLWAGEEDAFDTED
;
A
#
# COMPACT_ATOMS: atom_id res chain seq x y z
N MET A 1 59.33 11.69 -4.10
CA MET A 1 58.81 11.93 -2.72
C MET A 1 57.35 11.47 -2.66
N SER A 2 57.03 10.36 -1.98
CA SER A 2 55.68 9.79 -1.97
C SER A 2 55.06 9.93 -0.57
N LYS A 3 53.99 10.71 -0.45
CA LYS A 3 53.32 11.02 0.84
C LYS A 3 52.31 9.92 1.15
N LYS A 4 52.61 9.05 2.13
CA LYS A 4 51.69 8.04 2.69
C LYS A 4 50.51 8.74 3.39
N ARG A 5 49.29 8.59 2.86
CA ARG A 5 48.05 9.07 3.48
C ARG A 5 47.59 8.09 4.58
N LYS A 6 47.48 8.60 5.81
CA LYS A 6 47.02 7.89 7.00
C LYS A 6 45.50 7.68 6.90
N ARG A 7 45.04 6.44 6.77
CA ARG A 7 43.61 6.09 6.75
C ARG A 7 43.01 6.32 8.13
N ARG A 8 42.05 7.25 8.25
CA ARG A 8 41.22 7.42 9.45
C ARG A 8 40.30 6.19 9.55
N ARG A 9 40.34 5.47 10.66
CA ARG A 9 39.37 4.40 10.95
C ARG A 9 38.01 5.06 11.13
N LEU A 10 37.04 4.64 10.31
CA LEU A 10 35.62 4.95 10.49
C LEU A 10 35.14 4.13 11.69
N THR A 11 34.69 4.80 12.75
CA THR A 11 33.98 4.17 13.87
C THR A 11 32.65 3.66 13.33
N ALA A 12 32.41 2.35 13.42
CA ALA A 12 31.11 1.78 13.06
C ALA A 12 30.02 2.33 14.02
N PRO A 13 28.81 2.65 13.54
CA PRO A 13 27.70 3.01 14.42
C PRO A 13 27.36 1.83 15.33
N SER A 14 26.98 2.10 16.58
CA SER A 14 26.61 1.05 17.53
C SER A 14 25.34 0.31 17.07
N PRO A 15 25.29 -1.03 17.21
CA PRO A 15 24.08 -1.78 16.91
C PRO A 15 23.09 -1.54 18.05
N GLN A 16 22.19 -0.57 17.88
CA GLN A 16 20.98 -0.56 18.67
C GLN A 16 20.11 -1.71 18.15
N ALA A 17 20.17 -2.85 18.83
CA ALA A 17 19.24 -3.94 18.59
C ALA A 17 17.83 -3.40 18.84
N ARG A 18 17.01 -3.27 17.79
CA ARG A 18 15.58 -3.04 17.93
C ARG A 18 15.03 -4.20 18.73
N LEU A 19 14.57 -3.93 19.94
CA LEU A 19 13.79 -4.91 20.70
C LEU A 19 12.54 -5.23 19.89
N PRO A 20 12.19 -6.53 19.71
CA PRO A 20 10.95 -6.90 19.04
C PRO A 20 9.75 -6.37 19.82
N ASP A 21 8.69 -5.97 19.11
CA ASP A 21 7.43 -5.55 19.74
C ASP A 21 6.87 -6.71 20.59
N PRO A 22 6.56 -6.50 21.87
CA PRO A 22 6.09 -7.56 22.77
C PRO A 22 4.70 -8.09 22.40
N THR A 23 3.99 -7.41 21.51
CA THR A 23 2.66 -7.78 21.03
C THR A 23 2.71 -8.81 19.89
N LEU A 24 3.87 -8.97 19.23
CA LEU A 24 4.01 -9.88 18.10
C LEU A 24 4.52 -11.24 18.57
N ASP A 25 3.86 -12.30 18.12
CA ASP A 25 4.37 -13.66 18.30
C ASP A 25 5.77 -13.79 17.68
N PRO A 26 6.66 -14.61 18.28
CA PRO A 26 7.97 -14.85 17.70
C PRO A 26 7.85 -15.47 16.29
N PRO A 27 8.80 -15.18 15.38
CA PRO A 27 8.78 -15.75 14.04
C PRO A 27 8.79 -17.28 14.11
N GLY A 28 7.90 -17.93 13.37
CA GLY A 28 7.73 -19.40 13.35
C GLY A 28 6.68 -19.95 14.32
N THR A 29 5.98 -19.11 15.10
CA THR A 29 4.83 -19.55 15.94
C THR A 29 3.67 -20.09 15.11
N HIS A 30 3.38 -19.44 13.98
CA HIS A 30 2.32 -19.84 13.05
C HIS A 30 2.92 -20.61 11.89
N PRO A 31 2.22 -21.63 11.35
CA PRO A 31 2.66 -22.29 10.13
C PRO A 31 2.87 -21.24 9.03
N GLU A 32 4.02 -21.27 8.36
CA GLU A 32 4.24 -20.39 7.22
C GLU A 32 3.19 -20.73 6.16
N PRO A 33 2.39 -19.75 5.69
CA PRO A 33 1.48 -20.00 4.59
C PRO A 33 2.35 -20.28 3.36
N TYR A 34 2.53 -21.57 3.04
CA TYR A 34 3.41 -22.04 1.97
C TYR A 34 2.92 -21.67 0.57
N GLU A 35 1.73 -21.10 0.44
CA GLU A 35 1.10 -20.70 -0.81
C GLU A 35 0.55 -19.27 -0.70
N ILE A 36 1.45 -18.28 -0.70
CA ILE A 36 1.05 -16.89 -0.93
C ILE A 36 0.90 -16.71 -2.44
N GLU A 37 -0.34 -16.71 -2.93
CA GLU A 37 -0.62 -16.30 -4.31
C GLU A 37 -0.43 -14.79 -4.43
N PHE A 38 0.48 -14.39 -5.32
CA PHE A 38 0.81 -12.97 -5.50
C PHE A 38 -0.31 -12.28 -6.30
N GLY A 39 -1.16 -11.55 -5.59
CA GLY A 39 -2.27 -10.80 -6.18
C GLY A 39 -3.50 -11.64 -6.49
N ARG A 40 -4.33 -11.21 -7.45
CA ARG A 40 -5.59 -11.88 -7.83
C ARG A 40 -5.45 -12.44 -9.24
N ASP A 41 -5.89 -13.69 -9.46
CA ASP A 41 -5.82 -14.37 -10.77
C ASP A 41 -4.38 -14.47 -11.33
N GLY A 42 -3.38 -14.55 -10.43
CA GLY A 42 -1.95 -14.54 -10.77
C GLY A 42 -1.42 -13.19 -11.26
N LYS A 43 -2.21 -12.11 -11.14
CA LYS A 43 -1.80 -10.74 -11.51
C LYS A 43 -1.48 -9.90 -10.29
N PRO A 44 -0.41 -9.08 -10.32
CA PRO A 44 -0.11 -8.15 -9.25
C PRO A 44 -1.25 -7.14 -9.05
N VAL A 45 -1.42 -6.70 -7.79
CA VAL A 45 -2.45 -5.75 -7.39
C VAL A 45 -1.77 -4.47 -6.88
N TYR A 46 -2.19 -3.33 -7.41
CA TYR A 46 -1.86 -2.02 -6.85
C TYR A 46 -2.93 -1.57 -5.85
N VAL A 47 -2.54 -1.11 -4.67
CA VAL A 47 -3.47 -0.54 -3.69
C VAL A 47 -3.00 0.87 -3.36
N ALA A 48 -3.85 1.87 -3.62
CA ALA A 48 -3.54 3.25 -3.27
C ALA A 48 -3.51 3.41 -1.74
N GLY A 49 -2.43 4.02 -1.24
CA GLY A 49 -2.30 4.33 0.17
C GLY A 49 -3.17 5.53 0.58
N PRO A 50 -3.49 5.67 1.88
CA PRO A 50 -4.34 6.76 2.38
C PRO A 50 -3.76 8.16 2.20
N TYR A 51 -2.45 8.26 1.96
CA TYR A 51 -1.74 9.54 1.76
C TYR A 51 -1.29 9.74 0.32
N HIS A 52 -1.69 8.87 -0.61
CA HIS A 52 -1.41 9.09 -2.02
C HIS A 52 -2.39 10.14 -2.55
N PRO A 53 -1.89 11.28 -3.05
CA PRO A 53 -2.75 12.28 -3.66
C PRO A 53 -3.30 11.75 -5.00
N PRO A 54 -4.46 12.22 -5.47
CA PRO A 54 -5.11 11.71 -6.69
C PRO A 54 -4.18 11.71 -7.92
N TRP A 55 -3.46 12.80 -8.15
CA TRP A 55 -2.55 12.93 -9.29
C TRP A 55 -1.45 11.85 -9.33
N PHE A 56 -1.01 11.36 -8.17
CA PHE A 56 0.01 10.31 -8.09
C PHE A 56 -0.59 8.95 -8.44
N VAL A 57 -1.82 8.70 -8.00
CA VAL A 57 -2.57 7.50 -8.36
C VAL A 57 -2.75 7.45 -9.87
N ASP A 58 -3.15 8.56 -10.49
CA ASP A 58 -3.32 8.69 -11.94
C ASP A 58 -2.02 8.43 -12.70
N GLU A 59 -0.90 8.95 -12.21
CA GLU A 59 0.43 8.74 -12.81
C GLU A 59 0.82 7.25 -12.79
N VAL A 60 0.57 6.57 -11.67
CA VAL A 60 0.84 5.14 -11.52
C VAL A 60 -0.05 4.33 -12.47
N LEU A 61 -1.37 4.58 -12.48
CA LEU A 61 -2.30 3.87 -13.34
C LEU A 61 -1.99 4.10 -14.83
N SER A 62 -1.69 5.33 -15.23
CA SER A 62 -1.27 5.66 -16.60
C SER A 62 0.01 4.90 -17.01
N THR A 63 0.96 4.79 -16.09
CA THR A 63 2.20 4.04 -16.34
C THR A 63 1.92 2.54 -16.49
N LEU A 64 1.10 1.97 -15.62
CA LEU A 64 0.72 0.55 -15.68
C LEU A 64 -0.04 0.24 -16.97
N GLU A 65 -0.96 1.11 -17.39
CA GLU A 65 -1.70 0.94 -18.64
C GLU A 65 -0.77 0.98 -19.86
N ARG A 66 0.25 1.84 -19.84
CA ARG A 66 1.22 1.94 -20.95
C ARG A 66 2.22 0.79 -21.00
N THR A 67 2.57 0.21 -19.85
CA THR A 67 3.67 -0.77 -19.74
C THR A 67 3.18 -2.21 -19.68
N ALA A 68 2.02 -2.45 -19.06
CA ALA A 68 1.48 -3.78 -18.80
C ALA A 68 -0.06 -3.78 -18.86
N PRO A 69 -0.67 -3.37 -19.99
CA PRO A 69 -2.13 -3.27 -20.11
C PRO A 69 -2.79 -4.61 -19.79
N GLY A 70 -3.84 -4.58 -18.96
CA GLY A 70 -4.60 -5.77 -18.54
C GLY A 70 -3.85 -6.80 -17.68
N SER A 71 -2.59 -6.53 -17.32
CA SER A 71 -1.72 -7.46 -16.57
C SER A 71 -1.64 -7.16 -15.08
N TYR A 72 -2.53 -6.29 -14.57
CA TYR A 72 -2.59 -5.90 -13.17
C TYR A 72 -4.04 -5.66 -12.74
N HIS A 73 -4.27 -5.66 -11.43
CA HIS A 73 -5.48 -5.16 -10.80
C HIS A 73 -5.15 -3.93 -9.95
N PHE A 74 -6.17 -3.13 -9.62
CA PHE A 74 -5.99 -1.98 -8.75
C PHE A 74 -7.17 -1.76 -7.81
N VAL A 75 -6.88 -1.15 -6.66
CA VAL A 75 -7.85 -0.61 -5.71
C VAL A 75 -7.44 0.82 -5.43
N VAL A 76 -8.32 1.76 -5.76
CA VAL A 76 -8.12 3.19 -5.58
C VAL A 76 -9.33 3.80 -4.88
N PRO A 77 -9.14 4.83 -4.05
CA PRO A 77 -10.28 5.60 -3.53
C PRO A 77 -10.98 6.26 -4.72
N LEU A 78 -12.29 6.05 -4.84
CA LEU A 78 -13.13 6.77 -5.79
C LEU A 78 -13.38 8.16 -5.22
N ALA A 79 -13.19 9.20 -6.03
CA ALA A 79 -13.77 10.50 -5.70
C ALA A 79 -15.29 10.42 -5.88
N GLU A 80 -16.04 11.27 -5.18
CA GLU A 80 -17.49 11.38 -5.40
C GLU A 80 -17.81 11.69 -6.86
N ASP A 81 -16.95 12.46 -7.53
CA ASP A 81 -17.05 12.78 -8.96
C ASP A 81 -16.92 11.55 -9.89
N ASP A 82 -16.37 10.43 -9.41
CA ASP A 82 -16.16 9.20 -10.19
C ASP A 82 -17.29 8.17 -10.03
N LEU A 83 -18.25 8.43 -9.13
CA LEU A 83 -19.41 7.55 -8.94
C LEU A 83 -20.49 7.86 -9.98
N PRO A 84 -21.16 6.84 -10.55
CA PRO A 84 -22.27 7.09 -11.44
C PRO A 84 -23.44 7.72 -10.65
N GLU A 85 -24.22 8.59 -11.31
CA GLU A 85 -25.25 9.42 -10.66
C GLU A 85 -26.30 8.62 -9.86
N ASP A 86 -26.55 7.37 -10.26
CA ASP A 86 -27.47 6.44 -9.61
C ASP A 86 -26.93 5.85 -8.28
N LEU A 87 -25.62 5.93 -8.05
CA LEU A 87 -24.96 5.51 -6.80
C LEU A 87 -24.66 6.67 -5.85
N LEU A 88 -24.81 7.92 -6.31
CA LEU A 88 -24.57 9.12 -5.51
C LEU A 88 -25.68 9.42 -4.49
N TRP A 89 -26.80 8.69 -4.52
CA TRP A 89 -27.98 8.98 -3.70
C TRP A 89 -28.65 7.73 -3.09
N ALA A 90 -27.91 6.93 -2.32
CA ALA A 90 -28.49 5.79 -1.60
C ALA A 90 -28.95 6.10 -0.16
N GLY A 91 -29.18 7.37 0.20
CA GLY A 91 -29.14 7.78 1.62
C GLY A 91 -30.10 8.86 2.14
N GLU A 92 -31.29 9.09 1.57
CA GLU A 92 -32.22 10.07 2.18
C GLU A 92 -33.72 9.70 2.22
N GLU A 93 -34.14 8.46 1.93
CA GLU A 93 -35.59 8.14 1.87
C GLU A 93 -36.16 7.29 3.01
N ASP A 94 -35.41 7.04 4.09
CA ASP A 94 -35.99 6.46 5.33
C ASP A 94 -36.20 7.55 6.38
N ALA A 95 -36.88 8.63 6.00
CA ALA A 95 -37.62 9.45 6.95
C ALA A 95 -38.79 8.60 7.45
N PHE A 96 -38.54 7.80 8.50
CA PHE A 96 -39.57 7.06 9.22
C PHE A 96 -40.57 8.08 9.80
N ASP A 97 -41.68 8.26 9.08
CA ASP A 97 -42.87 8.95 9.58
C ASP A 97 -43.42 8.12 10.74
N THR A 98 -43.02 8.48 11.95
CA THR A 98 -43.57 7.89 13.17
C THR A 98 -44.70 8.79 13.64
N GLU A 99 -45.89 8.60 13.07
CA GLU A 99 -47.15 9.01 13.71
C GLU A 99 -47.51 7.97 14.79
N ASP A 100 -47.56 8.40 16.07
CA ASP A 100 -48.60 8.01 17.05
C ASP A 100 -48.78 9.11 18.11
#